data_AF-U4QYU2-F1
#
_entry.id   AF-U4QYU2-F1
#
_cell.length_a   1.000
_cell.length_b   1.000
_cell.length_c   1.000
_cell.angle_alpha   90.00
_cell.angle_beta   90.00
_cell.angle_gamma   90.00
#
_symmetry.space_group_name_H-M   'P 1'
#
loop_
_entity.id
_entity.type
_entity.pdbx_description
1 polymer ?
#
loop_
_entity_poly.entity_id
_entity_poly.type
_entity_poly.pdbx_seq_one_letter_code
_entity_poly.pdbx_strand_id
1 'polypeptide(L)'
;MNKTQTFECEICKDAEFIVVNKPIYTEKENGISKEIYGPVAEPCKCRELKYYKRILEGSGISEVFQSKTIREYIPKNDKQKQSKAMAIEYINNFHIIRSQRNNSLGITGQPGSGKTHLTIAISNELLRRGIGVLYLQYREVMTQLKQVINDDEQYQMQMNRFKSAPLLLIDDLFKGAIRDGKVNESEMRIMFELINHRYLKQLPVLVSSEYNINKMIDFDDATGSRIAEMCKGRTIDLIGKELNHRMI
;
A
#
# COMPACT_ATOMS: atom_id res chain seq x y z
N MET A 1 34.71 -24.03 -21.93
CA MET A 1 34.20 -23.99 -20.54
C MET A 1 32.72 -23.65 -20.58
N ASN A 2 31.84 -24.62 -20.33
CA ASN A 2 30.40 -24.38 -20.25
C ASN A 2 30.12 -23.56 -18.99
N LYS A 3 29.65 -22.32 -19.15
CA LYS A 3 29.13 -21.53 -18.03
C LYS A 3 27.85 -22.22 -17.54
N THR A 4 27.91 -22.86 -16.38
CA THR A 4 26.72 -23.38 -15.70
C THR A 4 25.80 -22.20 -15.42
N GLN A 5 24.63 -22.20 -16.05
CA GLN A 5 23.63 -21.16 -15.87
C GLN A 5 23.06 -21.30 -14.45
N THR A 6 23.34 -20.34 -13.57
CA THR A 6 22.83 -20.31 -12.21
C THR A 6 21.42 -19.72 -12.23
N PHE A 7 20.42 -20.48 -11.75
CA PHE A 7 19.04 -20.03 -11.65
C PHE A 7 18.74 -19.52 -10.24
N GLU A 8 17.91 -18.49 -10.11
CA GLU A 8 17.45 -17.98 -8.80
C GLU A 8 16.47 -18.97 -8.12
N CYS A 9 15.72 -19.71 -8.92
CA CYS A 9 14.82 -20.77 -8.49
C CYS A 9 15.08 -22.06 -9.25
N GLU A 10 15.69 -23.04 -8.58
CA GLU A 10 15.99 -24.36 -9.14
C GLU A 10 14.75 -25.18 -9.55
N ILE A 11 13.57 -24.84 -9.00
CA ILE A 11 12.33 -25.59 -9.26
C ILE A 11 11.76 -25.24 -10.64
N CYS A 12 11.61 -23.95 -10.94
CA CYS A 12 11.04 -23.49 -12.20
C CYS A 12 12.10 -23.01 -13.20
N LYS A 13 13.39 -23.03 -12.83
CA LYS A 13 14.48 -22.44 -13.62
C LYS A 13 14.16 -21.02 -14.05
N ASP A 14 13.64 -20.25 -13.09
CA ASP A 14 13.19 -18.86 -13.23
C ASP A 14 12.02 -18.61 -14.18
N ALA A 15 11.36 -19.65 -14.71
CA ALA A 15 10.17 -19.52 -15.56
C ALA A 15 8.89 -19.14 -14.80
N GLU A 16 8.91 -19.17 -13.46
CA GLU A 16 7.78 -18.83 -12.56
C GLU A 16 6.56 -19.75 -12.64
N PHE A 17 6.58 -20.73 -13.53
CA PHE A 17 5.60 -21.81 -13.64
C PHE A 17 6.30 -23.15 -13.58
N ILE A 18 5.60 -24.16 -13.08
CA ILE A 18 6.00 -25.56 -13.11
C ILE A 18 4.95 -26.36 -13.89
N VAL A 19 5.38 -27.41 -14.57
CA VAL A 19 4.47 -28.35 -15.20
C VAL A 19 4.24 -29.50 -14.24
N VAL A 20 2.98 -29.74 -13.88
CA VAL A 20 2.56 -30.84 -13.01
C VAL A 20 1.58 -31.73 -13.74
N ASN A 21 1.60 -33.03 -13.46
CA ASN A 21 0.64 -33.97 -14.02
C ASN A 21 -0.58 -34.04 -13.10
N LYS A 22 -1.75 -33.61 -13.59
CA LYS A 22 -3.00 -33.54 -12.82
C LYS A 22 -4.17 -34.05 -13.64
N PRO A 23 -5.29 -34.47 -13.01
CA PRO A 23 -6.49 -34.86 -13.73
C PRO A 23 -7.05 -33.64 -14.48
N ILE A 24 -7.22 -33.77 -15.80
CA ILE A 24 -7.70 -32.69 -16.68
C ILE A 24 -9.20 -32.83 -16.95
N TYR A 25 -9.68 -34.07 -17.09
CA TYR A 25 -11.11 -34.37 -17.22
C TYR A 25 -11.39 -35.82 -16.80
N THR A 26 -12.66 -36.11 -16.55
CA THR A 26 -13.13 -37.44 -16.18
C THR A 26 -13.97 -38.01 -17.33
N GLU A 27 -13.55 -39.15 -17.85
CA GLU A 27 -14.35 -39.93 -18.80
C GLU A 27 -15.28 -40.87 -18.04
N LYS A 28 -16.50 -41.07 -18.57
CA LYS A 28 -17.41 -42.10 -18.10
C LYS A 28 -17.62 -43.12 -19.20
N GLU A 29 -17.09 -44.32 -19.01
CA GLU A 29 -17.38 -45.48 -19.84
C GLU A 29 -18.05 -46.55 -18.98
N ASN A 30 -19.19 -47.07 -19.43
CA ASN A 30 -19.93 -48.16 -18.76
C ASN A 30 -20.23 -47.91 -17.27
N GLY A 31 -20.47 -46.66 -16.87
CA GLY A 31 -20.78 -46.29 -15.47
C GLY A 31 -19.55 -46.17 -14.56
N ILE A 32 -18.34 -46.37 -15.09
CA ILE A 32 -17.08 -46.21 -14.35
C ILE A 32 -16.46 -44.86 -14.73
N SER A 33 -16.17 -44.04 -13.72
CA SER A 33 -15.46 -42.77 -13.89
C SER A 33 -13.95 -43.04 -13.95
N LYS A 34 -13.29 -42.58 -15.01
CA LYS A 34 -11.83 -42.65 -15.18
C LYS A 34 -11.26 -41.25 -15.32
N GLU A 35 -10.31 -40.90 -14.46
CA GLU A 35 -9.58 -39.63 -14.56
C GLU A 35 -8.49 -39.71 -15.63
N ILE A 36 -8.50 -38.76 -16.56
CA ILE A 36 -7.45 -38.57 -17.54
C ILE A 36 -6.48 -37.51 -17.02
N TYR A 37 -5.21 -37.90 -16.88
CA TYR A 37 -4.15 -37.02 -16.40
C TYR A 37 -3.38 -36.41 -17.57
N GLY A 38 -2.89 -35.19 -17.39
CA GLY A 38 -1.94 -34.60 -18.32
C GLY A 38 -1.22 -33.39 -17.72
N PRO A 39 -0.32 -32.79 -18.51
CA PRO A 39 0.50 -31.67 -18.07
C PRO A 39 -0.33 -30.40 -17.92
N VAL A 40 -0.29 -29.81 -16.73
CA VAL A 40 -0.89 -28.51 -16.40
C VAL A 40 0.19 -27.56 -15.91
N ALA A 41 0.19 -26.33 -16.42
CA ALA A 41 1.08 -25.29 -15.93
C ALA A 41 0.50 -24.67 -14.65
N GLU A 42 1.27 -24.73 -13.56
CA GLU A 42 0.90 -24.11 -12.28
C GLU A 42 1.93 -23.07 -11.86
N PRO A 43 1.52 -22.00 -11.15
CA PRO A 43 2.45 -21.05 -10.57
C PRO A 43 3.48 -21.74 -9.67
N CYS A 44 4.76 -21.48 -9.90
CA CYS A 44 5.80 -21.89 -8.95
C CYS A 44 5.69 -21.06 -7.66
N LYS A 45 6.00 -21.65 -6.51
CA LYS A 45 6.05 -20.93 -5.23
C LYS A 45 6.97 -19.70 -5.22
N CYS A 46 8.00 -19.67 -6.08
CA CYS A 46 8.88 -18.51 -6.18
C CYS A 46 8.22 -17.31 -6.89
N ARG A 47 7.14 -17.53 -7.65
CA ARG A 47 6.47 -16.51 -8.45
C ARG A 47 5.96 -15.37 -7.56
N GLU A 48 5.37 -15.68 -6.41
CA GLU A 48 4.92 -14.66 -5.46
C GLU A 48 6.09 -13.80 -4.96
N LEU A 49 7.21 -14.41 -4.56
CA LEU A 49 8.39 -13.68 -4.08
C LEU A 49 9.05 -12.84 -5.19
N LYS A 50 9.12 -13.35 -6.43
CA LYS A 50 9.67 -12.61 -7.57
C LYS A 50 8.75 -11.50 -8.05
N TYR A 51 7.44 -11.71 -7.98
CA TYR A 51 6.44 -10.68 -8.22
C TYR A 51 6.55 -9.58 -7.15
N TYR A 52 6.66 -9.98 -5.89
CA TYR A 52 6.88 -9.08 -4.75
C TYR A 52 8.17 -8.25 -4.91
N LYS A 53 9.31 -8.88 -5.25
CA LYS A 53 10.57 -8.17 -5.54
C LYS A 53 10.40 -7.14 -6.66
N ARG A 54 9.77 -7.52 -7.78
CA ARG A 54 9.52 -6.59 -8.90
C ARG A 54 8.64 -5.42 -8.51
N ILE A 55 7.60 -5.64 -7.71
CA ILE A 55 6.79 -4.53 -7.19
C ILE A 55 7.61 -3.65 -6.25
N LEU A 56 8.39 -4.25 -5.34
CA LEU A 56 9.24 -3.50 -4.41
C LEU A 56 10.22 -2.59 -5.16
N GLU A 57 10.95 -3.14 -6.14
CA GLU A 57 11.91 -2.42 -6.99
C GLU A 57 11.23 -1.25 -7.75
N GLY A 58 10.01 -1.46 -8.25
CA GLY A 58 9.24 -0.41 -8.93
C GLY A 58 8.54 0.59 -8.01
N SER A 59 8.41 0.29 -6.72
CA SER A 59 7.64 1.08 -5.74
C SER A 59 8.45 2.09 -4.95
N GLY A 60 9.78 2.11 -5.08
CA GLY A 60 10.67 3.00 -4.32
C GLY A 60 10.80 2.62 -2.83
N ILE A 61 10.40 1.41 -2.46
CA ILE A 61 10.40 0.91 -1.09
C ILE A 61 11.79 0.35 -0.75
N SER A 62 12.50 1.00 0.18
CA SER A 62 13.86 0.60 0.59
C SER A 62 13.89 -0.62 1.51
N GLU A 63 15.07 -1.22 1.71
CA GLU A 63 15.33 -2.35 2.62
C GLU A 63 14.76 -2.15 4.04
N VAL A 64 14.72 -0.90 4.52
CA VAL A 64 14.16 -0.50 5.83
C VAL A 64 12.66 -0.80 5.95
N PHE A 65 11.96 -0.96 4.83
CA PHE A 65 10.56 -1.34 4.83
C PHE A 65 10.38 -2.85 4.96
N GLN A 66 11.34 -3.68 4.52
CA GLN A 66 11.20 -5.14 4.53
C GLN A 66 11.06 -5.70 5.96
N SER A 67 11.72 -5.06 6.93
CA SER A 67 11.66 -5.45 8.35
C SER A 67 10.38 -4.99 9.07
N LYS A 68 9.62 -4.04 8.50
CA LYS A 68 8.41 -3.51 9.14
C LYS A 68 7.22 -4.41 8.85
N THR A 69 6.93 -5.32 9.77
CA THR A 69 5.77 -6.22 9.69
C THR A 69 4.76 -5.94 10.82
N ILE A 70 3.55 -6.49 10.66
CA ILE A 70 2.53 -6.45 11.73
C ILE A 70 3.03 -7.18 12.99
N ARG A 71 3.85 -8.23 12.82
CA ARG A 71 4.44 -8.98 13.95
C ARG A 71 5.42 -8.10 14.73
N GLU A 72 6.31 -7.41 14.01
CA GLU A 72 7.32 -6.50 14.59
C GLU A 72 6.73 -5.23 15.22
N TYR A 73 5.48 -4.88 14.91
CA TYR A 73 4.80 -3.77 15.58
C TYR A 73 4.36 -4.18 16.99
N ILE A 74 5.11 -3.77 18.02
CA ILE A 74 4.80 -4.04 19.42
C ILE A 74 4.03 -2.86 20.03
N PRO A 75 2.71 -3.00 20.27
CA PRO A 75 1.91 -1.92 20.83
C PRO A 75 2.24 -1.71 22.31
N LYS A 76 2.38 -0.46 22.72
CA LYS A 76 2.76 -0.04 24.08
C LYS A 76 1.58 0.50 24.90
N ASN A 77 0.47 0.84 24.25
CA ASN A 77 -0.75 1.29 24.90
C ASN A 77 -2.00 0.81 24.15
N ASP A 78 -3.18 1.04 24.72
CA ASP A 78 -4.43 0.53 24.18
C ASP A 78 -4.78 1.12 22.81
N LYS A 79 -4.44 2.38 22.55
CA LYS A 79 -4.62 2.97 21.20
C LYS A 79 -3.76 2.27 20.15
N GLN A 80 -2.51 1.94 20.48
CA GLN A 80 -1.64 1.17 19.59
C GLN A 80 -2.11 -0.28 19.41
N LYS A 81 -2.72 -0.89 20.45
CA LYS A 81 -3.36 -2.21 20.31
C LYS A 81 -4.55 -2.14 19.36
N GLN A 82 -5.39 -1.12 19.51
CA GLN A 82 -6.54 -0.87 18.62
C GLN A 82 -6.10 -0.61 17.18
N SER A 83 -5.05 0.17 16.95
CA SER A 83 -4.54 0.43 15.60
C SER A 83 -3.96 -0.83 14.96
N LYS A 84 -3.25 -1.67 15.73
CA LYS A 84 -2.79 -2.98 15.25
C LYS A 84 -3.97 -3.89 14.89
N ALA A 85 -5.02 -3.93 15.71
CA ALA A 85 -6.21 -4.72 15.44
C ALA A 85 -6.93 -4.25 14.16
N MET A 86 -7.14 -2.94 14.01
CA MET A 86 -7.73 -2.34 12.80
C MET A 86 -6.89 -2.63 11.55
N ALA A 87 -5.57 -2.57 11.66
CA ALA A 87 -4.66 -2.93 10.57
C ALA A 87 -4.83 -4.40 10.14
N ILE A 88 -4.89 -5.32 11.10
CA ILE A 88 -5.11 -6.75 10.83
C ILE A 88 -6.47 -6.99 10.17
N GLU A 89 -7.52 -6.35 10.68
CA GLU A 89 -8.87 -6.46 10.11
C GLU A 89 -8.91 -5.94 8.67
N TYR A 90 -8.31 -4.77 8.43
CA TYR A 90 -8.22 -4.18 7.10
C TYR A 90 -7.51 -5.12 6.11
N ILE A 91 -6.36 -5.69 6.51
CA ILE A 91 -5.60 -6.65 5.71
C ILE A 91 -6.46 -7.87 5.34
N ASN A 92 -7.13 -8.47 6.33
CA ASN A 92 -7.90 -9.69 6.14
C ASN A 92 -9.11 -9.46 5.24
N ASN A 93 -9.75 -8.30 5.37
CA ASN A 93 -10.96 -7.96 4.63
C ASN A 93 -10.70 -7.13 3.37
N PHE A 94 -9.44 -6.86 3.00
CA PHE A 94 -9.10 -5.94 1.90
C PHE A 94 -9.76 -6.32 0.56
N HIS A 95 -9.87 -7.62 0.28
CA HIS A 95 -10.51 -8.14 -0.93
C HIS A 95 -11.98 -7.71 -1.09
N ILE A 96 -12.70 -7.51 0.02
CA ILE A 96 -14.06 -6.96 0.07
C ILE A 96 -14.02 -5.42 0.16
N ILE A 97 -13.18 -4.88 1.04
CA ILE A 97 -13.10 -3.44 1.34
C ILE A 97 -12.74 -2.63 0.10
N ARG A 98 -11.82 -3.12 -0.75
CA ARG A 98 -11.31 -2.38 -1.91
C ARG A 98 -12.39 -1.90 -2.89
N SER A 99 -13.54 -2.59 -2.93
CA SER A 99 -14.68 -2.26 -3.80
C SER A 99 -15.72 -1.35 -3.15
N GLN A 100 -15.50 -0.92 -1.90
CA GLN A 100 -16.40 -0.02 -1.17
C GLN A 100 -16.03 1.45 -1.38
N ARG A 101 -16.93 2.38 -1.03
CA ARG A 101 -16.63 3.82 -1.02
C ARG A 101 -15.63 4.21 0.07
N ASN A 102 -15.76 3.61 1.26
CA ASN A 102 -14.89 3.83 2.42
C ASN A 102 -13.75 2.81 2.46
N ASN A 103 -13.09 2.60 1.33
CA ASN A 103 -12.11 1.54 1.14
C ASN A 103 -10.70 1.84 1.65
N SER A 104 -10.49 2.97 2.31
CA SER A 104 -9.19 3.46 2.72
C SER A 104 -8.99 3.36 4.23
N LEU A 105 -7.75 3.56 4.68
CA LEU A 105 -7.40 3.53 6.10
C LEU A 105 -6.46 4.68 6.43
N GLY A 106 -6.78 5.41 7.52
CA GLY A 106 -6.02 6.56 7.99
C GLY A 106 -5.45 6.32 9.40
N ILE A 107 -4.14 6.53 9.56
CA ILE A 107 -3.47 6.50 10.86
C ILE A 107 -2.87 7.88 11.13
N THR A 108 -3.47 8.62 12.05
CA THR A 108 -3.02 9.97 12.42
C THR A 108 -2.38 9.99 13.80
N GLY A 109 -1.73 11.10 14.17
CA GLY A 109 -1.24 11.32 15.53
C GLY A 109 0.22 11.80 15.60
N GLN A 110 0.78 11.87 16.80
CA GLN A 110 2.07 12.53 17.04
C GLN A 110 3.29 11.85 16.39
N PRO A 111 4.40 12.57 16.16
CA PRO A 111 5.67 11.96 15.75
C PRO A 111 6.08 10.81 16.67
N GLY A 112 6.62 9.73 16.11
CA GLY A 112 7.10 8.58 16.88
C GLY A 112 6.02 7.62 17.37
N SER A 113 4.72 7.87 17.13
CA SER A 113 3.64 6.97 17.58
C SER A 113 3.49 5.66 16.79
N GLY A 114 4.30 5.46 15.75
CA GLY A 114 4.34 4.22 14.96
C GLY A 114 3.41 4.17 13.73
N LYS A 115 2.86 5.32 13.30
CA LYS A 115 1.96 5.43 12.13
C LYS A 115 2.58 4.83 10.86
N THR A 116 3.77 5.31 10.50
CA THR A 116 4.53 4.85 9.33
C THR A 116 4.87 3.36 9.42
N HIS A 117 5.16 2.83 10.62
CA HIS A 117 5.38 1.38 10.76
C HIS A 117 4.13 0.61 10.38
N LEU A 118 2.98 0.96 10.94
CA LEU A 118 1.72 0.25 10.68
C LEU A 118 1.31 0.35 9.21
N THR A 119 1.36 1.54 8.61
CA THR A 119 0.98 1.69 7.19
C THR A 119 1.90 0.90 6.27
N ILE A 120 3.22 0.89 6.54
CA ILE A 120 4.18 0.04 5.81
C ILE A 120 3.91 -1.45 6.05
N ALA A 121 3.61 -1.85 7.29
CA ALA A 121 3.33 -3.23 7.62
C ALA A 121 2.07 -3.76 6.91
N ILE A 122 1.02 -2.92 6.78
CA ILE A 122 -0.16 -3.21 5.97
C ILE A 122 0.23 -3.36 4.51
N SER A 123 0.97 -2.39 3.95
CA SER A 123 1.43 -2.43 2.57
C SER A 123 2.23 -3.69 2.25
N ASN A 124 3.18 -4.07 3.11
CA ASN A 124 3.99 -5.27 2.95
C ASN A 124 3.14 -6.53 2.92
N GLU A 125 2.15 -6.64 3.81
CA GLU A 125 1.28 -7.81 3.86
C GLU A 125 0.35 -7.89 2.65
N LEU A 126 -0.17 -6.76 2.17
CA LEU A 126 -0.99 -6.73 0.95
C LEU A 126 -0.16 -7.01 -0.32
N LEU A 127 1.08 -6.49 -0.38
CA LEU A 127 2.04 -6.82 -1.42
C LEU A 127 2.35 -8.32 -1.47
N ARG A 128 2.55 -8.98 -0.32
CA ARG A 128 2.72 -10.45 -0.26
C ARG A 128 1.50 -11.21 -0.76
N ARG A 129 0.30 -10.64 -0.63
CA ARG A 129 -0.96 -11.19 -1.17
C ARG A 129 -1.19 -10.82 -2.64
N GLY A 130 -0.18 -10.30 -3.32
CA GLY A 130 -0.23 -9.97 -4.74
C GLY A 130 -0.93 -8.64 -5.07
N ILE A 131 -1.23 -7.79 -4.09
CA ILE A 131 -1.81 -6.47 -4.32
C ILE A 131 -0.68 -5.47 -4.55
N GLY A 132 -0.63 -4.86 -5.74
CA GLY A 132 0.32 -3.80 -6.03
C GLY A 132 0.12 -2.57 -5.14
N VAL A 133 1.20 -2.14 -4.47
CA VAL A 133 1.22 -0.94 -3.63
C VAL A 133 2.28 0.03 -4.14
N LEU A 134 1.91 1.30 -4.31
CA LEU A 134 2.86 2.37 -4.60
C LEU A 134 3.08 3.22 -3.35
N TYR A 135 4.33 3.49 -3.02
CA TYR A 135 4.72 4.34 -1.89
C TYR A 135 4.93 5.79 -2.35
N LEU A 136 4.32 6.72 -1.64
CA LEU A 136 4.41 8.15 -1.84
C LEU A 136 4.88 8.79 -0.53
N GLN A 137 6.16 9.15 -0.48
CA GLN A 137 6.70 9.97 0.60
C GLN A 137 6.38 11.44 0.34
N TYR A 138 5.45 12.01 1.11
CA TYR A 138 4.84 13.31 0.81
C TYR A 138 5.86 14.40 0.44
N ARG A 139 6.85 14.66 1.30
CA ARG A 139 7.80 15.77 1.10
C ARG A 139 8.67 15.61 -0.16
N GLU A 140 9.11 14.39 -0.43
CA GLU A 140 9.97 14.11 -1.58
C GLU A 140 9.20 14.23 -2.88
N VAL A 141 8.03 13.58 -2.95
CA VAL A 141 7.18 13.59 -4.14
C VAL A 141 6.63 14.99 -4.42
N MET A 142 6.25 15.76 -3.40
CA MET A 142 5.85 17.17 -3.60
C MET A 142 7.00 17.99 -4.19
N THR A 143 8.24 17.74 -3.77
CA THR A 143 9.41 18.44 -4.34
C THR A 143 9.60 18.08 -5.82
N GLN A 144 9.52 16.80 -6.16
CA GLN A 144 9.67 16.31 -7.54
C GLN A 144 8.56 16.84 -8.46
N LEU A 145 7.29 16.73 -8.05
CA LEU A 145 6.17 17.21 -8.87
C LEU A 145 6.21 18.72 -9.08
N LYS A 146 6.62 19.50 -8.08
CA LYS A 146 6.79 20.95 -8.22
C LYS A 146 7.91 21.35 -9.19
N GLN A 147 8.94 20.53 -9.35
CA GLN A 147 10.02 20.79 -10.31
C GLN A 147 9.54 20.68 -11.76
N VAL A 148 8.54 19.82 -12.02
CA VAL A 148 8.01 19.55 -13.36
C VAL A 148 6.61 20.13 -13.58
N ILE A 149 6.10 20.98 -12.68
CA ILE A 149 4.71 21.45 -12.73
C ILE A 149 4.35 22.27 -13.99
N ASN A 150 5.34 22.84 -14.66
CA ASN A 150 5.17 23.58 -15.93
C ASN A 150 5.44 22.71 -17.17
N ASP A 151 5.81 21.45 -16.98
CA ASP A 151 6.00 20.44 -18.03
C ASP A 151 4.84 19.45 -17.94
N ASP A 152 3.78 19.72 -18.72
CA ASP A 152 2.53 18.96 -18.65
C ASP A 152 2.74 17.45 -18.90
N GLU A 153 3.63 17.08 -19.82
CA GLU A 153 3.91 15.68 -20.15
C GLU A 153 4.58 14.97 -18.98
N GLN A 154 5.66 15.54 -18.44
CA GLN A 154 6.39 14.97 -17.31
C GLN A 154 5.54 14.94 -16.03
N TYR A 155 4.79 16.01 -15.76
CA TYR A 155 3.90 16.10 -14.63
C TYR A 155 2.81 15.02 -14.70
N GLN A 156 2.11 14.91 -15.84
CA GLN A 156 1.05 13.90 -16.00
C GLN A 156 1.63 12.49 -15.95
N MET A 157 2.81 12.25 -16.54
CA MET A 157 3.47 10.94 -16.45
C MET A 157 3.74 10.54 -14.99
N GLN A 158 4.29 11.43 -14.17
CA GLN A 158 4.55 11.15 -12.75
C GLN A 158 3.24 11.00 -11.95
N MET A 159 2.30 11.94 -12.14
CA MET A 159 1.02 11.96 -11.43
C MET A 159 0.17 10.72 -11.74
N ASN A 160 0.15 10.26 -12.99
CA ASN A 160 -0.65 9.10 -13.41
C ASN A 160 -0.21 7.80 -12.73
N ARG A 161 1.06 7.67 -12.31
CA ARG A 161 1.53 6.53 -11.51
C ARG A 161 0.80 6.46 -10.18
N PHE A 162 0.63 7.59 -9.50
CA PHE A 162 -0.08 7.67 -8.21
C PHE A 162 -1.59 7.56 -8.38
N LYS A 163 -2.16 8.10 -9.46
CA LYS A 163 -3.59 7.98 -9.76
C LYS A 163 -4.01 6.53 -10.03
N SER A 164 -3.20 5.76 -10.77
CA SER A 164 -3.53 4.40 -11.23
C SER A 164 -3.13 3.26 -10.28
N ALA A 165 -2.32 3.52 -9.25
CA ALA A 165 -1.88 2.49 -8.31
C ALA A 165 -3.06 1.73 -7.67
N PRO A 166 -3.04 0.38 -7.62
CA PRO A 166 -4.12 -0.40 -7.02
C PRO A 166 -4.36 -0.05 -5.55
N LEU A 167 -3.27 0.19 -4.80
CA LEU A 167 -3.27 0.81 -3.49
C LEU A 167 -2.15 1.85 -3.43
N LEU A 168 -2.45 3.04 -2.93
CA LEU A 168 -1.48 4.11 -2.74
C LEU A 168 -1.23 4.32 -1.25
N LEU A 169 0.01 4.15 -0.81
CA LEU A 169 0.45 4.55 0.52
C LEU A 169 0.99 5.97 0.47
N ILE A 170 0.33 6.89 1.16
CA ILE A 170 0.76 8.27 1.35
C ILE A 170 1.30 8.40 2.78
N ASP A 171 2.62 8.51 2.90
CA ASP A 171 3.28 8.61 4.19
C ASP A 171 3.60 10.07 4.55
N ASP A 172 3.37 10.41 5.82
CA ASP A 172 3.56 11.74 6.39
C ASP A 172 2.81 12.84 5.58
N LEU A 173 1.55 12.56 5.23
CA LEU A 173 0.69 13.48 4.49
C LEU A 173 0.64 14.86 5.17
N PHE A 174 0.84 15.90 4.36
CA PHE A 174 0.88 17.32 4.76
C PHE A 174 2.02 17.71 5.71
N LYS A 175 3.01 16.84 5.93
CA LYS A 175 4.15 17.17 6.80
C LYS A 175 4.94 18.36 6.26
N GLY A 176 4.90 19.45 7.02
CA GLY A 176 5.56 20.71 6.68
C GLY A 176 4.85 21.52 5.59
N ALA A 177 3.63 21.14 5.20
CA ALA A 177 2.78 21.88 4.27
C ALA A 177 2.22 23.17 4.88
N ILE A 178 2.20 23.25 6.22
CA ILE A 178 1.84 24.44 6.97
C ILE A 178 3.09 24.98 7.65
N ARG A 179 3.41 26.24 7.37
CA ARG A 179 4.51 26.98 8.02
C ARG A 179 4.01 28.36 8.40
N ASP A 180 4.21 28.74 9.66
CA ASP A 180 3.79 30.05 10.20
C ASP A 180 2.32 30.39 9.90
N GLY A 181 1.44 29.39 9.98
CA GLY A 181 0.01 29.53 9.70
C GLY A 181 -0.36 29.60 8.21
N LYS A 182 0.62 29.56 7.29
CA LYS A 182 0.40 29.57 5.84
C LYS A 182 0.45 28.16 5.26
N VAL A 183 -0.57 27.83 4.48
CA VAL A 183 -0.67 26.56 3.76
C VAL A 183 0.03 26.69 2.40
N ASN A 184 0.77 25.66 2.00
CA ASN A 184 1.37 25.61 0.67
C ASN A 184 0.32 25.27 -0.41
N GLU A 185 -0.25 26.28 -1.05
CA GLU A 185 -1.32 26.13 -2.04
C GLU A 185 -0.97 25.21 -3.21
N SER A 186 0.28 25.26 -3.70
CA SER A 186 0.69 24.39 -4.81
C SER A 186 0.67 22.92 -4.41
N GLU A 187 1.06 22.59 -3.18
CA GLU A 187 0.95 21.23 -2.67
C GLU A 187 -0.51 20.82 -2.45
N MET A 188 -1.37 21.74 -1.98
CA MET A 188 -2.81 21.46 -1.85
C MET A 188 -3.44 21.16 -3.20
N ARG A 189 -3.11 21.93 -4.25
CA ARG A 189 -3.61 21.68 -5.62
C ARG A 189 -3.20 20.30 -6.14
N ILE A 190 -1.93 19.93 -5.98
CA ILE A 190 -1.40 18.62 -6.37
C ILE A 190 -2.12 17.50 -5.61
N MET A 191 -2.26 17.62 -4.29
CA MET A 191 -2.93 16.61 -3.47
C MET A 191 -4.42 16.51 -3.76
N PHE A 192 -5.10 17.64 -3.98
CA PHE A 192 -6.50 17.66 -4.38
C PHE A 192 -6.70 16.91 -5.70
N GLU A 193 -5.87 17.15 -6.71
CA GLU A 193 -5.93 16.44 -8.00
C GLU A 193 -5.83 14.92 -7.80
N LEU A 194 -4.83 14.48 -7.01
CA LEU A 194 -4.56 13.08 -6.74
C LEU A 194 -5.70 12.42 -5.95
N ILE A 195 -6.08 13.00 -4.81
CA ILE A 195 -7.11 12.45 -3.92
C ILE A 195 -8.47 12.47 -4.61
N ASN A 196 -8.83 13.55 -5.30
CA ASN A 196 -10.09 13.63 -6.03
C ASN A 196 -10.20 12.54 -7.11
N HIS A 197 -9.15 12.31 -7.89
CA HIS A 197 -9.15 11.23 -8.88
C HIS A 197 -9.41 9.88 -8.22
N ARG A 198 -8.67 9.56 -7.16
CA ARG A 198 -8.79 8.27 -6.46
C ARG A 198 -10.14 8.13 -5.76
N TYR A 199 -10.67 9.19 -5.17
CA TYR A 199 -12.01 9.24 -4.59
C TYR A 199 -13.10 8.91 -5.62
N LEU A 200 -13.07 9.59 -6.78
CA LEU A 200 -14.06 9.40 -7.84
C LEU A 200 -13.99 8.00 -8.44
N LYS A 201 -12.78 7.45 -8.58
CA LYS A 201 -12.52 6.10 -9.11
C LYS A 201 -12.60 4.99 -8.05
N GLN A 202 -12.91 5.33 -6.79
CA GLN A 202 -12.94 4.39 -5.66
C GLN A 202 -11.63 3.59 -5.52
N LEU A 203 -10.48 4.27 -5.65
CA LEU A 203 -9.16 3.66 -5.50
C LEU A 203 -8.65 3.88 -4.08
N PRO A 204 -8.32 2.82 -3.32
CA PRO A 204 -8.02 2.92 -1.90
C PRO A 204 -6.70 3.64 -1.63
N VAL A 205 -6.63 4.34 -0.50
CA VAL A 205 -5.40 4.95 0.02
C VAL A 205 -5.10 4.45 1.43
N LEU A 206 -3.82 4.29 1.75
CA LEU A 206 -3.34 4.24 3.12
C LEU A 206 -2.71 5.58 3.44
N VAL A 207 -3.16 6.25 4.50
CA VAL A 207 -2.66 7.58 4.87
C VAL A 207 -2.02 7.50 6.26
N SER A 208 -0.81 8.03 6.37
CA SER A 208 -0.24 8.41 7.66
C SER A 208 -0.11 9.95 7.74
N SER A 209 -0.39 10.56 8.89
CA SER A 209 -0.21 12.01 9.06
C SER A 209 -0.04 12.43 10.51
N GLU A 210 0.62 13.57 10.72
CA GLU A 210 0.68 14.25 12.02
C GLU A 210 -0.55 15.13 12.29
N TYR A 211 -1.35 15.42 11.25
CA TYR A 211 -2.63 16.09 11.37
C TYR A 211 -3.73 15.04 11.48
N ASN A 212 -4.68 15.24 12.39
CA ASN A 212 -5.90 14.43 12.39
C ASN A 212 -6.86 14.92 11.31
N ILE A 213 -7.90 14.13 11.01
CA ILE A 213 -8.85 14.42 9.94
C ILE A 213 -9.51 15.81 10.11
N ASN A 214 -9.88 16.19 11.34
CA ASN A 214 -10.48 17.49 11.60
C ASN A 214 -9.53 18.63 11.22
N LYS A 215 -8.26 18.55 11.65
CA LYS A 215 -7.26 19.54 11.23
C LYS A 215 -7.07 19.59 9.72
N MET A 216 -7.09 18.44 9.03
CA MET A 216 -7.00 18.42 7.57
C MET A 216 -8.16 19.18 6.92
N ILE A 217 -9.38 18.96 7.40
CA ILE A 217 -10.58 19.68 6.95
C ILE A 217 -10.44 21.18 7.21
N ASP A 218 -9.90 21.57 8.37
CA ASP A 218 -9.77 22.99 8.75
C ASP A 218 -8.88 23.79 7.77
N PHE A 219 -7.80 23.19 7.23
CA PHE A 219 -6.90 23.89 6.31
C PHE A 219 -7.10 23.56 4.83
N ASP A 220 -7.76 22.45 4.51
CA ASP A 220 -8.18 22.06 3.15
C ASP A 220 -9.43 21.18 3.23
N ASP A 221 -10.59 21.83 3.30
CA ASP A 221 -11.91 21.18 3.41
C ASP A 221 -12.13 20.17 2.28
N ALA A 222 -11.75 20.52 1.06
CA ALA A 222 -12.08 19.72 -0.12
C ALA A 222 -11.23 18.45 -0.24
N THR A 223 -9.97 18.47 0.20
CA THR A 223 -9.15 17.26 0.28
C THR A 223 -9.44 16.49 1.57
N GLY A 224 -9.56 17.19 2.71
CA GLY A 224 -9.80 16.61 4.03
C GLY A 224 -11.11 15.82 4.11
N SER A 225 -12.21 16.38 3.60
CA SER A 225 -13.53 15.73 3.59
C SER A 225 -13.52 14.43 2.78
N ARG A 226 -12.87 14.41 1.61
CA ARG A 226 -12.73 13.18 0.81
C ARG A 226 -11.93 12.11 1.52
N ILE A 227 -10.82 12.47 2.16
CA ILE A 227 -10.03 11.52 2.96
C ILE A 227 -10.88 10.99 4.12
N ALA A 228 -11.65 11.86 4.79
CA ALA A 228 -12.55 11.45 5.88
C ALA A 228 -13.57 10.42 5.43
N GLU A 229 -14.19 10.62 4.26
CA GLU A 229 -15.15 9.67 3.68
C GLU A 229 -14.50 8.36 3.24
N MET A 230 -13.36 8.45 2.56
CA MET A 230 -12.59 7.27 2.11
C MET A 230 -12.15 6.41 3.29
N CYS A 231 -11.79 7.01 4.42
CA CYS A 231 -11.33 6.32 5.62
C CYS A 231 -12.47 6.07 6.64
N LYS A 232 -13.73 6.34 6.30
CA LYS A 232 -14.85 6.26 7.25
C LYS A 232 -14.96 4.87 7.88
N GLY A 233 -14.89 4.84 9.22
CA GLY A 233 -14.88 3.61 10.03
C GLY A 233 -13.50 2.95 10.15
N ARG A 234 -12.45 3.52 9.56
CA ARG A 234 -11.08 2.99 9.49
C ARG A 234 -10.03 4.10 9.70
N THR A 235 -10.34 5.01 10.61
CA THR A 235 -9.43 6.07 11.04
C THR A 235 -9.07 5.86 12.50
N ILE A 236 -7.79 5.98 12.83
CA ILE A 236 -7.32 5.96 14.22
C ILE A 236 -6.33 7.08 14.50
N ASP A 237 -6.48 7.71 15.67
CA ASP A 237 -5.66 8.84 16.09
C ASP A 237 -4.75 8.48 17.29
N LEU A 238 -3.47 8.28 17.00
CA LEU A 238 -2.42 7.88 17.94
C LEU A 238 -1.83 9.09 18.67
N ILE A 239 -2.62 9.66 19.58
CA ILE A 239 -2.26 10.77 20.48
C ILE A 239 -2.23 10.28 21.92
N GLY A 240 -1.15 10.58 22.66
CA GLY A 240 -0.95 10.24 24.07
C GLY A 240 0.45 10.65 24.59
N LYS A 241 0.56 11.11 25.86
CA LYS A 241 1.85 11.55 26.45
C LYS A 241 2.89 10.42 26.46
N GLU A 242 2.44 9.18 26.66
CA GLU A 242 3.24 7.95 26.63
C GLU A 242 3.81 7.54 25.25
N LEU A 243 3.46 8.24 24.16
CA LEU A 243 3.89 7.91 22.78
C LEU A 243 5.14 8.68 22.33
N ASN A 244 5.75 9.50 23.18
CA ASN A 244 6.88 10.36 22.83
C ASN A 244 8.22 9.62 23.03
N HIS A 245 8.66 8.84 22.04
CA HIS A 245 9.94 8.08 22.10
C HIS A 245 11.22 8.94 22.07
N ARG A 246 11.09 10.29 22.06
CA ARG A 246 12.23 11.22 22.20
C ARG A 246 12.43 11.75 23.63
N MET A 247 11.58 11.32 24.58
CA MET A 247 11.63 11.76 25.98
C MET A 247 11.99 10.63 26.96
N ILE A 248 12.62 9.56 26.45
CA ILE A 248 13.20 8.49 27.26
C ILE A 248 14.70 8.49 26.98
#